data_AF-A0A956LL47-F1
#
_entry.id   AF-A0A956LL47-F1
#
_cell.length_a   1.000
_cell.length_b   1.000
_cell.length_c   1.000
_cell.angle_alpha   90.00
_cell.angle_beta   90.00
_cell.angle_gamma   90.00
#
_symmetry.space_group_name_H-M   'P 1'
#
loop_
_entity.id
_entity.type
_entity.pdbx_description
1 polymer ?
#
loop_
_entity_poly.entity_id
_entity_poly.type
_entity_poly.pdbx_seq_one_letter_code
_entity_poly.pdbx_strand_id
1 'polypeptide(L)'
;MDQIFESHFGGNQSSSNGGEVEGYCPKCRADTQHIILESYGEEIRRVQCAVCGDTHAYKPPRGGDDDNPETVAAAKRRGLKKPDWLDAMNLFDHKTAVRYSPKARLVENQIVVHPTFGVGYTSEIVGEQKVEVMFRNNLPRVLVHGRGDDEEELRGEAVDEEEVKQLLGLEMGPSPEEIAAERERKLAEEEAERQRQLEEKRLAAERERQAAAERREAERRRREEERERKRKERDEERERKRKERDEERKRKAEERKKEQERRRAEASLKKEQERQEKEAERDRNRQEKEAERDRKHQEKEAER
;
A
#
# COMPACT_ATOMS: atom_id res chain seq x y z
N MET A 1 17.70 -88.95 46.89
CA MET A 1 18.14 -88.42 48.19
C MET A 1 18.79 -87.09 47.95
N ASP A 2 18.02 -86.05 48.24
CA ASP A 2 18.41 -84.66 48.40
C ASP A 2 19.57 -84.48 49.38
N GLN A 3 20.38 -83.43 49.13
CA GLN A 3 20.94 -82.46 50.10
C GLN A 3 21.91 -81.54 49.33
N ILE A 4 21.46 -80.36 48.90
CA ILE A 4 21.58 -79.06 49.62
C ILE A 4 23.02 -78.57 49.73
N PHE A 5 23.32 -77.50 48.99
CA PHE A 5 24.17 -76.35 49.33
C PHE A 5 24.03 -75.37 48.14
N GLU A 6 22.95 -74.60 48.00
CA GLU A 6 22.50 -73.51 48.86
C GLU A 6 23.58 -72.42 49.04
N SER A 7 23.64 -71.55 48.03
CA SER A 7 23.85 -70.10 48.09
C SER A 7 24.78 -69.53 49.17
N HIS A 8 25.96 -69.05 48.73
CA HIS A 8 26.65 -67.89 49.34
C HIS A 8 27.10 -66.87 48.27
N PHE A 9 26.42 -66.85 47.12
CA PHE A 9 26.58 -65.78 46.14
C PHE A 9 25.84 -64.53 46.65
N GLY A 10 26.50 -63.75 47.50
CA GLY A 10 25.87 -62.60 48.15
C GLY A 10 26.82 -61.89 49.11
N GLY A 11 27.84 -61.22 48.57
CA GLY A 11 28.75 -60.37 49.35
C GLY A 11 29.37 -59.30 48.46
N ASN A 12 28.58 -58.30 48.07
CA ASN A 12 29.12 -57.09 47.43
C ASN A 12 29.89 -56.28 48.49
N GLN A 13 31.19 -56.52 48.65
CA GLN A 13 32.06 -55.66 49.45
C GLN A 13 32.46 -54.43 48.63
N SER A 14 31.54 -53.46 48.51
CA SER A 14 31.63 -52.28 47.63
C SER A 14 32.74 -51.27 47.96
N SER A 15 33.53 -51.48 49.02
CA SER A 15 34.61 -50.55 49.44
C SER A 15 35.96 -51.20 49.75
N SER A 16 36.10 -52.51 49.48
CA SER A 16 37.35 -53.25 49.72
C SER A 16 38.27 -53.26 48.50
N ASN A 17 39.58 -53.42 48.69
CA ASN A 17 40.55 -53.54 47.57
C ASN A 17 40.15 -54.69 46.64
N GLY A 18 39.95 -54.39 45.37
CA GLY A 18 39.42 -55.32 44.36
C GLY A 18 37.91 -55.27 44.15
N GLY A 19 37.17 -54.47 44.94
CA GLY A 19 35.74 -54.19 44.73
C GLY A 19 35.49 -53.28 43.53
N GLU A 20 34.28 -53.34 42.98
CA GLU A 20 33.82 -52.47 41.89
C GLU A 20 32.97 -51.33 42.44
N VAL A 21 33.24 -50.10 42.00
CA VAL A 21 32.53 -48.88 42.37
C VAL A 21 32.22 -48.03 41.14
N GLU A 22 31.08 -47.35 41.13
CA GLU A 22 30.73 -46.40 40.07
C GLU A 22 31.30 -45.02 40.38
N GLY A 23 31.99 -44.41 39.40
CA GLY A 23 32.62 -43.11 39.61
C GLY A 23 32.96 -42.41 38.30
N TYR A 24 33.33 -41.13 38.40
CA TYR A 24 33.61 -40.30 37.23
C TYR A 24 35.03 -40.51 36.69
N CYS A 25 35.14 -41.05 35.48
CA CYS A 25 36.43 -41.19 34.81
C CYS A 25 36.81 -39.91 34.06
N PRO A 26 37.98 -39.27 34.34
CA PRO A 26 38.42 -38.08 33.60
C PRO A 26 38.77 -38.37 32.14
N LYS A 27 39.13 -39.62 31.80
CA LYS A 27 39.52 -40.04 30.45
C LYS A 27 38.31 -40.38 29.58
N CYS A 28 37.34 -41.13 30.12
CA CYS A 28 36.07 -41.43 29.42
C CYS A 28 35.06 -40.26 29.50
N ARG A 29 35.26 -39.32 30.44
CA ARG A 29 34.36 -38.21 30.76
C ARG A 29 32.92 -38.63 31.05
N ALA A 30 32.74 -39.85 31.52
CA ALA A 30 31.47 -40.45 31.88
C ALA A 30 31.61 -41.20 33.21
N ASP A 31 30.48 -41.40 33.87
CA ASP A 31 30.41 -42.25 35.06
C ASP A 31 30.48 -43.71 34.59
N THR A 32 31.54 -44.40 34.97
CA THR A 32 31.82 -45.79 34.57
C THR A 32 32.13 -46.63 35.80
N GLN A 33 32.10 -47.95 35.65
CA GLN A 33 32.58 -48.87 36.69
C GLN A 33 34.11 -48.81 36.80
N HIS A 34 34.59 -48.71 38.03
CA HIS A 34 36.00 -48.67 38.38
C HIS A 34 36.31 -49.76 39.41
N ILE A 35 37.49 -50.37 39.28
CA ILE A 35 38.02 -51.37 40.22
C ILE A 35 38.89 -50.63 41.24
N ILE A 36 38.65 -50.87 42.53
CA ILE A 36 39.38 -50.25 43.63
C ILE A 36 40.77 -50.89 43.73
N LEU A 37 41.83 -50.10 43.49
CA LEU A 37 43.21 -50.56 43.66
C LEU A 37 43.70 -50.35 45.09
N GLU A 38 43.32 -49.23 45.70
CA GLU A 38 43.76 -48.84 47.04
C GLU A 38 42.62 -48.09 47.74
N SER A 39 42.00 -48.73 48.73
CA SER A 39 41.17 -48.11 49.74
C SER A 39 41.82 -48.19 51.12
N TYR A 40 41.56 -47.18 51.94
CA TYR A 40 41.91 -47.16 53.36
C TYR A 40 40.62 -47.04 54.16
N GLY A 41 40.19 -48.14 54.79
CA GLY A 41 38.91 -48.19 55.48
C GLY A 41 37.75 -48.00 54.50
N GLU A 42 36.94 -46.96 54.70
CA GLU A 42 35.79 -46.62 53.85
C GLU A 42 36.12 -45.57 52.76
N GLU A 43 37.33 -44.98 52.79
CA GLU A 43 37.74 -43.98 51.80
C GLU A 43 38.55 -44.63 50.65
N ILE A 44 38.06 -44.46 49.43
CA ILE A 44 38.68 -44.97 48.21
C ILE A 44 39.67 -43.94 47.68
N ARG A 45 40.98 -44.26 47.65
CA ARG A 45 42.01 -43.34 47.14
C ARG A 45 42.24 -43.48 45.65
N ARG A 46 42.50 -44.70 45.18
CA ARG A 46 42.89 -44.94 43.78
C ARG A 46 42.05 -46.04 43.15
N VAL A 47 41.58 -45.76 41.94
CA VAL A 47 40.71 -46.64 41.16
C VAL A 47 41.19 -46.79 39.73
N GLN A 48 40.92 -47.93 39.12
CA GLN A 48 41.19 -48.22 37.71
C GLN A 48 39.88 -48.33 36.94
N CYS A 49 39.71 -47.55 35.87
CA CYS A 49 38.51 -47.64 35.04
C CYS A 49 38.44 -48.98 34.30
N ALA A 50 37.32 -49.69 34.40
CA ALA A 50 37.12 -50.96 33.68
C ALA A 50 37.06 -50.76 32.15
N VAL A 51 36.65 -49.58 31.68
CA VAL A 51 36.47 -49.28 30.26
C VAL A 51 37.77 -48.86 29.58
N CYS A 52 38.54 -47.95 30.19
CA CYS A 52 39.76 -47.41 29.57
C CYS A 52 41.07 -47.88 30.22
N GLY A 53 40.99 -48.64 31.31
CA GLY A 53 42.13 -49.18 32.05
C GLY A 53 42.96 -48.15 32.81
N ASP A 54 42.57 -46.87 32.80
CA ASP A 54 43.37 -45.78 33.37
C ASP A 54 43.20 -45.67 34.89
N THR A 55 44.31 -45.44 35.61
CA THR A 55 44.33 -45.36 37.08
C THR A 55 44.31 -43.92 37.54
N HIS A 56 43.31 -43.51 38.31
CA HIS A 56 43.16 -42.15 38.82
C HIS A 56 42.54 -42.12 40.23
N ALA A 57 42.52 -40.95 40.85
CA ALA A 57 41.89 -40.76 42.16
C ALA A 57 40.37 -40.83 42.03
N TYR A 58 39.71 -41.51 42.98
CA TYR A 58 38.26 -41.69 42.95
C TYR A 58 37.53 -40.34 42.98
N LYS A 59 36.56 -40.19 42.08
CA LYS A 59 35.64 -39.06 42.07
C LYS A 59 34.21 -39.60 42.09
N PRO A 60 33.36 -39.14 43.02
CA PRO A 60 31.97 -39.56 43.06
C PRO A 60 31.26 -39.21 41.74
N PRO A 61 30.27 -40.03 41.33
CA PRO A 61 29.51 -39.79 40.10
C PRO A 61 28.79 -38.44 40.17
N ARG A 62 28.60 -37.79 39.01
CA ARG A 62 27.91 -36.49 38.96
C ARG A 62 26.40 -36.72 39.13
N GLY A 63 25.93 -36.69 40.37
CA GLY A 63 24.50 -36.74 40.68
C GLY A 63 24.09 -37.48 41.96
N GLY A 64 25.04 -37.83 42.84
CA GLY A 64 24.72 -38.33 44.17
C GLY A 64 24.56 -37.18 45.16
N ASP A 65 23.34 -36.95 45.64
CA ASP A 65 23.05 -36.15 46.82
C ASP A 65 23.77 -36.74 48.04
N ASP A 66 24.72 -36.00 48.62
CA ASP A 66 25.20 -36.26 49.97
C ASP A 66 25.20 -34.96 50.79
N ASP A 67 24.54 -35.08 51.93
CA ASP A 67 24.02 -34.07 52.84
C ASP A 67 25.13 -33.23 53.51
N ASN A 68 25.04 -31.90 53.36
CA ASN A 68 25.55 -30.96 54.37
C ASN A 68 24.51 -29.84 54.61
N PRO A 69 23.60 -30.00 55.59
CA PRO A 69 22.46 -29.10 55.76
C PRO A 69 22.76 -27.81 56.55
N GLU A 70 24.00 -27.44 56.88
CA GLU A 70 24.26 -26.25 57.72
C GLU A 70 24.49 -24.93 56.94
N THR A 71 24.49 -24.94 55.60
CA THR A 71 24.58 -23.69 54.80
C THR A 71 23.38 -23.44 53.88
N VAL A 72 22.39 -24.33 53.89
CA VAL A 72 21.25 -24.31 52.95
C VAL A 72 20.32 -23.13 53.21
N ALA A 73 20.20 -22.63 54.45
CA ALA A 73 19.36 -21.46 54.73
C ALA A 73 19.94 -20.15 54.19
N ALA A 74 21.27 -19.98 54.20
CA ALA A 74 21.95 -18.84 53.60
C ALA A 74 22.04 -18.96 52.06
N ALA A 75 22.19 -20.18 51.54
CA ALA A 75 22.20 -20.45 50.10
C ALA A 75 20.81 -20.32 49.45
N LYS A 76 19.73 -20.73 50.13
CA LYS A 76 18.35 -20.56 49.63
C LYS A 76 17.94 -19.09 49.49
N ARG A 77 18.43 -18.21 50.37
CA ARG A 77 18.20 -16.75 50.26
C ARG A 77 19.03 -16.09 49.17
N ARG A 78 20.22 -16.63 48.83
CA ARG A 78 21.02 -16.22 47.67
C ARG A 78 20.52 -16.76 46.32
N GLY A 79 19.59 -17.73 46.34
CA GLY A 79 19.04 -18.38 45.14
C GLY A 79 17.85 -17.67 44.50
N LEU A 80 17.24 -16.68 45.17
CA LEU A 80 16.29 -15.80 44.52
C LEU A 80 17.08 -14.82 43.66
N LYS A 81 16.98 -14.96 42.34
CA LYS A 81 17.59 -14.02 41.40
C LYS A 81 17.04 -12.63 41.73
N LYS A 82 17.91 -11.73 42.22
CA LYS A 82 17.59 -10.30 42.36
C LYS A 82 17.07 -9.84 40.99
N PRO A 83 15.93 -9.11 40.93
CA PRO A 83 15.39 -8.66 39.66
C PRO A 83 16.45 -7.84 38.91
N ASP A 84 16.45 -7.93 37.58
CA ASP A 84 17.28 -7.04 36.77
C ASP A 84 16.93 -5.59 37.09
N TRP A 85 17.87 -4.66 37.00
CA TRP A 85 17.58 -3.24 37.21
C TRP A 85 16.43 -2.76 36.33
N LEU A 86 16.32 -3.26 35.09
CA LEU A 86 15.23 -2.91 34.19
C LEU A 86 13.88 -3.45 34.68
N ASP A 87 13.85 -4.68 35.17
CA ASP A 87 12.64 -5.32 35.71
C ASP A 87 12.17 -4.63 37.00
N ALA A 88 13.12 -4.25 37.85
CA ALA A 88 12.88 -3.53 39.08
C ALA A 88 12.27 -2.14 38.84
N MET A 89 12.77 -1.39 37.85
CA MET A 89 12.21 -0.08 37.51
C MET A 89 10.77 -0.16 36.99
N ASN A 90 10.37 -1.26 36.35
CA ASN A 90 8.99 -1.46 35.88
C ASN A 90 8.06 -2.01 36.98
N LEU A 91 8.60 -2.74 37.95
CA LEU A 91 7.83 -3.41 39.01
C LEU A 91 7.59 -2.52 40.22
N PHE A 92 8.53 -1.63 40.56
CA PHE A 92 8.47 -0.82 41.78
C PHE A 92 7.79 0.54 41.54
N ASP A 93 7.12 1.04 42.58
CA ASP A 93 6.35 2.29 42.49
C ASP A 93 7.26 3.52 42.49
N HIS A 94 7.23 4.27 41.38
CA HIS A 94 7.97 5.53 41.19
C HIS A 94 7.59 6.63 42.18
N LYS A 95 6.44 6.52 42.86
CA LYS A 95 5.99 7.49 43.87
C LYS A 95 6.76 7.42 45.18
N THR A 96 7.43 6.30 45.44
CA THR A 96 8.25 6.11 46.65
C THR A 96 9.69 6.56 46.47
N ALA A 97 10.00 7.25 45.37
CA ALA A 97 11.34 7.67 45.03
C ALA A 97 11.89 8.71 46.01
N VAL A 98 13.11 8.48 46.50
CA VAL A 98 13.81 9.38 47.42
C VAL A 98 15.16 9.77 46.85
N ARG A 99 15.54 11.03 47.03
CA ARG A 99 16.85 11.52 46.64
C ARG A 99 17.90 10.99 47.61
N TYR A 100 19.00 10.44 47.07
CA TYR A 100 20.04 9.87 47.91
C TYR A 100 20.65 10.92 48.84
N SER A 101 20.52 10.68 50.14
CA SER A 101 21.20 11.41 51.20
C SER A 101 21.71 10.41 52.24
N PRO A 102 22.96 10.50 52.72
CA PRO A 102 23.48 9.63 53.78
C PRO A 102 22.68 9.69 55.08
N LYS A 103 21.93 10.78 55.29
CA LYS A 103 21.06 11.00 56.46
C LYS A 103 19.72 10.27 56.34
N ALA A 104 19.21 10.16 55.12
CA ALA A 104 17.93 9.51 54.85
C ALA A 104 18.01 8.02 55.11
N ARG A 105 16.93 7.44 55.63
CA ARG A 105 16.78 6.00 55.83
C ARG A 105 16.08 5.40 54.61
N LEU A 106 16.80 4.53 53.92
CA LEU A 106 16.28 3.81 52.76
C LEU A 106 15.61 2.50 53.18
N VAL A 107 14.56 2.13 52.45
CA VAL A 107 13.82 0.88 52.64
C VAL A 107 14.05 -0.04 51.44
N GLU A 108 13.94 -1.35 51.65
CA GLU A 108 14.00 -2.34 50.57
C GLU A 108 12.97 -2.03 49.47
N ASN A 109 13.37 -2.28 48.21
CA ASN A 109 12.55 -2.05 47.01
C ASN A 109 12.16 -0.59 46.74
N GLN A 110 12.80 0.36 47.42
CA GLN A 110 12.59 1.79 47.19
C GLN A 110 13.48 2.32 46.05
N ILE A 111 12.94 3.21 45.20
CA ILE A 111 13.70 3.88 44.16
C ILE A 111 14.52 5.02 44.76
N VAL A 112 15.78 5.13 44.35
CA VAL A 112 16.75 6.09 44.86
C VAL A 112 17.37 6.85 43.70
N VAL A 113 17.31 8.18 43.75
CA VAL A 113 17.95 9.05 42.76
C VAL A 113 19.30 9.52 43.31
N HIS A 114 20.40 9.02 42.74
CA HIS A 114 21.75 9.41 43.13
C HIS A 114 22.35 10.42 42.14
N PRO A 115 22.91 11.56 42.59
CA PRO A 115 23.47 12.58 41.70
C PRO A 115 24.53 12.10 40.71
N THR A 116 25.39 11.16 41.14
CA THR A 116 26.49 10.60 40.32
C THR A 116 26.14 9.31 39.58
N PHE A 117 25.26 8.47 40.12
CA PHE A 117 25.02 7.11 39.64
C PHE A 117 23.67 6.97 38.91
N GLY A 118 22.85 8.02 38.92
CA GLY A 118 21.54 8.01 38.30
C GLY A 118 20.49 7.33 39.18
N VAL A 119 19.46 6.79 38.54
CA VAL A 119 18.32 6.13 39.20
C VAL A 119 18.67 4.67 39.53
N GLY A 120 18.44 4.27 40.77
CA GLY A 120 18.64 2.89 41.24
C GLY A 120 17.49 2.43 42.13
N TYR A 121 17.46 1.15 42.48
CA TYR A 121 16.55 0.63 43.52
C TYR A 121 17.34 -0.03 44.63
N THR A 122 16.80 0.04 45.85
CA THR A 122 17.37 -0.62 47.00
C THR A 122 17.12 -2.13 46.91
N SER A 123 18.17 -2.91 46.70
CA SER A 123 18.05 -4.36 46.62
C SER A 123 17.98 -5.01 47.99
N GLU A 124 18.85 -4.62 48.91
CA GLU A 124 18.99 -5.28 50.22
C GLU A 124 19.67 -4.35 51.21
N ILE A 125 19.27 -4.39 52.47
CA ILE A 125 19.90 -3.62 53.55
C ILE A 125 21.03 -4.46 54.16
N VAL A 126 22.28 -4.06 53.90
CA VAL A 126 23.50 -4.77 54.34
C VAL A 126 23.94 -4.24 55.71
N GLY A 127 23.14 -4.47 56.75
CA GLY A 127 23.39 -4.02 58.12
C GLY A 127 22.69 -2.69 58.47
N GLU A 128 22.97 -2.12 59.64
CA GLU A 128 22.16 -1.00 60.18
C GLU A 128 22.33 0.35 59.46
N GLN A 129 23.49 0.59 58.84
CA GLN A 129 23.83 1.88 58.20
C GLN A 129 24.34 1.73 56.76
N LYS A 130 24.18 0.55 56.16
CA LYS A 130 24.68 0.24 54.81
C LYS A 130 23.61 -0.47 54.03
N VAL A 131 23.47 -0.08 52.77
CA VAL A 131 22.43 -0.58 51.87
C VAL A 131 23.02 -0.84 50.49
N GLU A 132 22.63 -1.94 49.88
CA GLU A 132 22.98 -2.28 48.52
C GLU A 132 21.92 -1.72 47.57
N VAL A 133 22.33 -0.74 46.76
CA VAL A 133 21.51 -0.15 45.71
C VAL A 133 22.00 -0.67 44.37
N MET A 134 21.08 -1.21 43.58
CA MET A 134 21.33 -1.67 42.24
C MET A 134 21.12 -0.50 41.28
N PHE A 135 22.14 -0.19 40.47
CA PHE A 135 22.10 0.85 39.46
C PHE A 135 22.05 0.25 38.04
N ARG A 136 21.94 1.11 37.04
CA ARG A 136 21.99 0.76 35.61
C ARG A 136 23.13 -0.23 35.31
N ASN A 137 22.85 -1.18 34.40
CA ASN A 137 23.72 -2.30 34.06
C ASN A 137 23.92 -3.33 35.18
N ASN A 138 23.00 -3.42 36.15
CA ASN A 138 23.07 -4.34 37.29
C ASN A 138 24.34 -4.17 38.12
N LEU A 139 24.75 -2.93 38.36
CA LEU A 139 25.91 -2.64 39.18
C LEU A 139 25.48 -2.43 40.64
N PRO A 140 25.69 -3.41 41.54
CA PRO A 140 25.42 -3.23 42.95
C PRO A 140 26.46 -2.28 43.56
N ARG A 141 25.97 -1.27 44.28
CA ARG A 141 26.82 -0.35 45.05
C ARG A 141 26.34 -0.31 46.49
N VAL A 142 27.28 -0.45 47.42
CA VAL A 142 27.01 -0.30 48.85
C VAL A 142 27.06 1.18 49.19
N LEU A 143 25.92 1.73 49.57
CA LEU A 143 25.75 3.10 50.01
C LEU A 143 25.46 3.15 51.50
N VAL A 144 25.72 4.30 52.10
CA VAL A 144 25.42 4.55 53.51
C VAL A 144 24.05 5.21 53.60
N HIS A 145 23.25 4.80 54.60
CA HIS A 145 21.94 5.40 54.90
C HIS A 145 21.74 5.52 56.43
N GLY A 146 20.76 6.33 56.84
CA GLY A 146 20.31 6.40 58.24
C GLY A 146 21.25 7.08 59.21
N ARG A 147 22.07 8.04 58.77
CA ARG A 147 22.93 8.87 59.65
C ARG A 147 22.26 10.17 60.14
N GLY A 148 20.97 10.35 59.89
CA GLY A 148 20.22 11.53 60.35
C GLY A 148 19.85 11.41 61.81
N ASP A 149 19.95 12.51 62.55
CA ASP A 149 19.55 12.60 63.95
C ASP A 149 18.06 13.00 64.10
N ASP A 150 17.51 13.71 63.11
CA ASP A 150 16.14 14.23 63.09
C ASP A 150 15.19 13.38 62.21
N GLU A 151 13.91 13.28 62.59
CA GLU A 151 12.89 12.48 61.88
C GLU A 151 12.62 12.96 60.44
N GLU A 152 12.74 14.26 60.19
CA GLU A 152 12.63 14.86 58.86
C GLU A 152 13.84 14.51 57.97
N GLU A 153 15.05 14.53 58.54
CA GLU A 153 16.27 14.14 57.84
C GLU A 153 16.31 12.64 57.52
N LEU A 154 15.69 11.82 58.38
CA LEU A 154 15.53 10.38 58.20
C LEU A 154 14.53 10.02 57.09
N ARG A 155 13.49 10.84 56.86
CA ARG A 155 12.51 10.63 55.78
C ARG A 155 13.12 10.89 54.40
N GLY A 156 14.09 11.80 54.32
CA GLY A 156 14.72 12.20 53.06
C GLY A 156 13.81 13.07 52.19
N GLU A 157 14.39 13.58 51.10
CA GLU A 157 13.68 14.40 50.10
C GLU A 157 12.99 13.46 49.09
N ALA A 158 11.67 13.52 49.05
CA ALA A 158 10.89 12.78 48.05
C ALA A 158 11.11 13.41 46.67
N VAL A 159 11.30 12.58 45.66
CA VAL A 159 11.44 13.01 44.27
C VAL A 159 10.12 12.76 43.56
N ASP A 160 9.64 13.75 42.81
CA ASP A 160 8.40 13.62 42.04
C ASP A 160 8.54 12.55 40.94
N GLU A 161 7.44 11.81 40.71
CA GLU A 161 7.37 10.72 39.74
C GLU A 161 7.75 11.19 38.32
N GLU A 162 7.45 12.44 37.98
CA GLU A 162 7.77 13.05 36.69
C GLU A 162 9.28 13.31 36.53
N GLU A 163 9.98 13.72 37.60
CA GLU A 163 11.44 13.89 37.59
C GLU A 163 12.14 12.53 37.44
N VAL A 164 11.65 11.49 38.13
CA VAL A 164 12.17 10.12 38.00
C VAL A 164 11.98 9.60 36.57
N LYS A 165 10.79 9.77 35.99
CA LYS A 165 10.50 9.37 34.61
C LYS A 165 11.31 10.17 33.59
N GLN A 166 11.52 11.45 33.83
CA GLN A 166 12.34 12.29 32.97
C GLN A 166 13.81 11.85 33.01
N LEU A 167 14.37 11.56 34.19
CA LEU A 167 15.73 11.04 34.32
C LEU A 167 15.88 9.67 33.66
N LEU A 168 14.89 8.79 33.80
CA LEU A 168 14.86 7.50 33.10
C LEU A 168 14.74 7.66 31.57
N GLY A 169 13.93 8.61 31.09
CA GLY A 169 13.71 8.88 29.67
C GLY A 169 14.84 9.61 28.96
N LEU A 170 15.63 10.44 29.66
CA LEU A 170 16.90 10.96 29.11
C LEU A 170 17.96 9.87 28.96
N GLU A 171 17.91 8.86 29.81
CA GLU A 171 18.89 7.77 29.86
C GLU A 171 18.56 6.59 28.92
N MET A 172 17.27 6.41 28.62
CA MET A 172 16.71 5.39 27.76
C MET A 172 15.85 6.13 26.74
N GLY A 173 16.43 6.51 25.59
CA GLY A 173 15.72 7.21 24.50
C GLY A 173 14.41 6.51 24.09
N PRO A 174 13.62 7.12 23.18
CA PRO A 174 12.27 6.65 22.87
C PRO A 174 12.25 5.15 22.63
N SER A 175 11.24 4.48 23.20
CA SER A 175 11.16 3.03 23.18
C SER A 175 11.24 2.53 21.74
N PRO A 176 11.92 1.39 21.46
CA PRO A 176 11.94 0.79 20.12
C PRO A 176 10.55 0.63 19.49
N GLU A 177 9.50 0.47 20.31
CA GLU A 177 8.11 0.42 19.86
C GLU A 177 7.57 1.78 19.39
N GLU A 178 7.95 2.88 20.04
CA GLU A 178 7.55 4.24 19.65
C GLU A 178 8.23 4.65 18.34
N ILE A 179 9.51 4.29 18.17
CA ILE A 179 10.26 4.51 16.93
C ILE A 179 9.63 3.70 15.78
N ALA A 180 9.22 2.46 16.05
CA ALA A 180 8.54 1.62 15.07
C ALA A 180 7.17 2.20 14.68
N ALA A 181 6.38 2.64 15.67
CA ALA A 181 5.07 3.26 15.45
C ALA A 181 5.17 4.57 14.66
N GLU A 182 6.16 5.43 14.96
CA GLU A 182 6.39 6.66 14.20
C GLU A 182 6.78 6.38 12.75
N ARG A 183 7.64 5.37 12.54
CA ARG A 183 8.04 4.94 11.20
C ARG A 183 6.86 4.37 10.41
N GLU A 184 6.02 3.56 11.04
CA GLU A 184 4.82 3.00 10.42
C GLU A 184 3.82 4.10 10.02
N ARG A 185 3.59 5.08 10.91
CA ARG A 185 2.73 6.23 10.61
C ARG A 185 3.25 7.04 9.43
N LYS A 186 4.56 7.27 9.36
CA LYS A 186 5.20 7.98 8.24
C LYS A 186 5.07 7.22 6.92
N LEU A 187 5.25 5.90 6.94
CA LEU A 187 5.07 5.05 5.76
C LEU A 187 3.61 5.02 5.30
N ALA A 188 2.65 4.96 6.21
CA ALA A 188 1.23 5.01 5.90
C ALA A 188 0.81 6.36 5.28
N GLU A 189 1.38 7.46 5.76
CA GLU A 189 1.13 8.80 5.18
C GLU A 189 1.70 8.92 3.76
N GLU A 190 2.93 8.45 3.54
CA GLU A 190 3.58 8.42 2.21
C GLU A 190 2.80 7.53 1.23
N GLU A 191 2.31 6.37 1.68
CA GLU A 191 1.47 5.49 0.87
C GLU A 191 0.13 6.15 0.53
N ALA A 192 -0.52 6.81 1.50
CA ALA A 192 -1.76 7.54 1.27
C ALA A 192 -1.58 8.70 0.28
N GLU A 193 -0.46 9.43 0.34
CA GLU A 193 -0.14 10.46 -0.64
C GLU A 193 0.08 9.88 -2.03
N ARG A 194 0.83 8.78 -2.13
CA ARG A 194 1.05 8.07 -3.39
C ARG A 194 -0.26 7.56 -3.99
N GLN A 195 -1.19 7.07 -3.18
CA GLN A 195 -2.52 6.66 -3.62
C GLN A 195 -3.33 7.84 -4.16
N ARG A 196 -3.33 8.99 -3.48
CA ARG A 196 -3.98 10.24 -3.96
C ARG A 196 -3.40 10.70 -5.31
N GLN A 197 -2.08 10.70 -5.46
CA GLN A 197 -1.42 11.07 -6.71
C GLN A 197 -1.76 10.11 -7.86
N LEU A 198 -1.88 8.80 -7.57
CA LEU A 198 -2.28 7.81 -8.57
C LEU A 198 -3.75 7.98 -8.99
N GLU A 199 -4.64 8.27 -8.04
CA GLU A 199 -6.04 8.55 -8.33
C GLU A 199 -6.21 9.83 -9.16
N GLU A 200 -5.48 10.90 -8.83
CA GLU A 200 -5.48 12.14 -9.59
C GLU A 200 -4.98 11.91 -11.02
N LYS A 201 -3.88 11.16 -11.19
CA LYS A 201 -3.37 10.77 -12.52
C LYS A 201 -4.38 9.94 -13.30
N ARG A 202 -5.11 9.02 -12.63
CA ARG A 202 -6.16 8.21 -13.25
C ARG A 202 -7.32 9.09 -13.73
N LEU A 203 -7.79 10.02 -12.90
CA LEU A 203 -8.86 10.96 -13.24
C LEU A 203 -8.43 11.92 -14.36
N ALA A 204 -7.18 12.39 -14.34
CA ALA A 204 -6.61 13.21 -15.41
C ALA A 204 -6.55 12.44 -16.74
N ALA A 205 -6.08 11.19 -16.72
CA ALA A 205 -6.05 10.34 -17.90
C ALA A 205 -7.46 10.02 -18.44
N GLU A 206 -8.45 9.84 -17.57
CA GLU A 206 -9.85 9.66 -17.97
C GLU A 206 -10.43 10.93 -18.62
N ARG A 207 -10.20 12.09 -18.02
CA ARG A 207 -10.60 13.39 -18.60
C ARG A 207 -9.94 13.64 -19.94
N GLU A 208 -8.67 13.29 -20.11
CA GLU A 208 -7.97 13.41 -21.38
C GLU A 208 -8.57 12.46 -22.46
N ARG A 209 -8.91 11.22 -22.09
CA ARG A 209 -9.59 10.27 -22.97
C ARG A 209 -10.97 10.76 -23.39
N GLN A 210 -11.75 11.31 -22.45
CA GLN A 210 -13.06 11.91 -22.74
C GLN A 210 -12.92 13.12 -23.67
N ALA A 211 -12.02 14.06 -23.38
CA ALA A 211 -11.76 15.21 -24.23
C ALA A 211 -11.26 14.80 -25.62
N ALA A 212 -10.46 13.74 -25.73
CA ALA A 212 -10.03 13.20 -27.03
C ALA A 212 -11.20 12.55 -27.79
N ALA A 213 -12.12 11.86 -27.11
CA ALA A 213 -13.33 11.31 -27.71
C ALA A 213 -14.26 12.42 -28.22
N GLU A 214 -14.48 13.47 -27.43
CA GLU A 214 -15.27 14.64 -27.82
C GLU A 214 -14.66 15.38 -29.00
N ARG A 215 -13.32 15.56 -29.03
CA ARG A 215 -12.63 16.15 -30.20
C ARG A 215 -12.85 15.33 -31.47
N ARG A 216 -12.74 14.00 -31.38
CA ARG A 216 -13.00 13.10 -32.52
C ARG A 216 -14.46 13.13 -32.95
N GLU A 217 -15.40 13.26 -32.04
CA GLU A 217 -16.83 13.38 -32.36
C GLU A 217 -17.16 14.74 -32.99
N ALA A 218 -16.61 15.83 -32.47
CA ALA A 218 -16.76 17.17 -33.03
C ALA A 218 -16.18 17.26 -34.44
N GLU A 219 -15.02 16.62 -34.70
CA GLU A 219 -14.44 16.53 -36.04
C GLU A 219 -15.35 15.75 -37.00
N ARG A 220 -15.93 14.62 -36.56
CA ARG A 220 -16.90 13.86 -37.37
C ARG A 220 -18.13 14.71 -37.69
N ARG A 221 -18.71 15.39 -36.70
CA ARG A 221 -19.87 16.29 -36.88
C ARG A 221 -19.56 17.42 -37.86
N ARG A 222 -18.41 18.09 -37.72
CA ARG A 222 -17.99 19.13 -38.68
C ARG A 222 -17.86 18.60 -40.10
N ARG A 223 -17.30 17.39 -40.27
CA ARG A 223 -17.17 16.76 -41.59
C ARG A 223 -18.53 16.37 -42.18
N GLU A 224 -19.48 15.95 -41.35
CA GLU A 224 -20.85 15.66 -41.76
C GLU A 224 -21.61 16.94 -42.15
N GLU A 225 -21.52 17.99 -41.35
CA GLU A 225 -22.09 19.32 -41.65
C GLU A 225 -21.51 19.91 -42.93
N GLU A 226 -20.20 19.79 -43.16
CA GLU A 226 -19.57 20.23 -44.41
C GLU A 226 -20.09 19.44 -45.62
N ARG A 227 -20.26 18.12 -45.48
CA ARG A 227 -20.84 17.26 -46.54
C ARG A 227 -22.29 17.62 -46.81
N GLU A 228 -23.08 17.90 -45.77
CA GLU A 228 -24.48 18.31 -45.91
C GLU A 228 -24.58 19.68 -46.59
N ARG A 229 -23.73 20.64 -46.20
CA ARG A 229 -23.64 21.97 -46.85
C ARG A 229 -23.30 21.83 -48.33
N LYS A 230 -22.30 21.02 -48.68
CA LYS A 230 -21.94 20.75 -50.09
C LYS A 230 -23.06 20.04 -50.86
N ARG A 231 -23.87 19.19 -50.21
CA ARG A 231 -25.05 18.58 -50.83
C ARG A 231 -26.10 19.63 -51.12
N LYS A 232 -26.46 20.46 -50.13
CA LYS A 232 -27.42 21.57 -50.28
C LYS A 232 -26.99 22.53 -51.39
N GLU A 233 -25.74 22.94 -51.41
CA GLU A 233 -25.20 23.83 -52.45
C GLU A 233 -25.31 23.21 -53.87
N ARG A 234 -24.95 21.92 -54.03
CA ARG A 234 -25.11 21.20 -55.30
C ARG A 234 -26.57 21.08 -55.72
N ASP A 235 -27.48 20.86 -54.78
CA ASP A 235 -28.90 20.70 -55.06
C ASP A 235 -29.54 22.05 -55.42
N GLU A 236 -29.16 23.14 -54.74
CA GLU A 236 -29.51 24.51 -55.09
C GLU A 236 -28.98 24.91 -56.47
N GLU A 237 -27.73 24.57 -56.79
CA GLU A 237 -27.14 24.82 -58.12
C GLU A 237 -27.90 24.05 -59.21
N ARG A 238 -28.25 22.78 -58.97
CA ARG A 238 -29.07 21.97 -59.87
C ARG A 238 -30.45 22.57 -60.07
N GLU A 239 -31.07 23.08 -59.00
CA GLU A 239 -32.38 23.72 -59.08
C GLU A 239 -32.30 25.03 -59.86
N ARG A 240 -31.27 25.86 -59.65
CA ARG A 240 -31.02 27.08 -60.43
C ARG A 240 -30.86 26.77 -61.91
N LYS A 241 -30.01 25.80 -62.28
CA LYS A 241 -29.83 25.35 -63.67
C LYS A 241 -31.12 24.78 -64.27
N ARG A 242 -31.94 24.08 -63.48
CA ARG A 242 -33.24 23.59 -63.92
C ARG A 242 -34.20 24.75 -64.22
N LYS A 243 -34.29 25.74 -63.33
CA LYS A 243 -35.12 26.94 -63.53
C LYS A 243 -34.70 27.71 -64.77
N GLU A 244 -33.39 27.93 -64.94
CA GLU A 244 -32.84 28.62 -66.12
C GLU A 244 -33.17 27.87 -67.43
N ARG A 245 -32.99 26.55 -67.47
CA ARG A 245 -33.37 25.72 -68.63
C ARG A 245 -34.88 25.73 -68.90
N ASP A 246 -35.70 25.72 -67.86
CA ASP A 246 -37.17 25.77 -68.00
C ASP A 246 -37.62 27.15 -68.51
N GLU A 247 -36.97 28.23 -68.07
CA GLU A 247 -37.18 29.59 -68.59
C GLU A 247 -36.72 29.73 -70.05
N GLU A 248 -35.57 29.18 -70.40
CA GLU A 248 -35.08 29.17 -71.79
C GLU A 248 -36.03 28.40 -72.70
N ARG A 249 -36.53 27.23 -72.25
CA ARG A 249 -37.56 26.46 -72.95
C ARG A 249 -38.85 27.24 -73.15
N LYS A 250 -39.30 27.98 -72.13
CA LYS A 250 -40.47 28.88 -72.23
C LYS A 250 -40.23 29.99 -73.25
N ARG A 251 -39.08 30.67 -73.21
CA ARG A 251 -38.72 31.72 -74.18
C ARG A 251 -38.70 31.20 -75.61
N LYS A 252 -38.05 30.05 -75.85
CA LYS A 252 -38.03 29.40 -77.17
C LYS A 252 -39.42 28.95 -77.63
N ALA A 253 -40.28 28.48 -76.72
CA ALA A 253 -41.65 28.12 -77.04
C ALA A 253 -42.50 29.35 -77.41
N GLU A 254 -42.34 30.46 -76.69
CA GLU A 254 -43.00 31.73 -77.03
C GLU A 254 -42.51 32.29 -78.36
N GLU A 255 -41.21 32.22 -78.64
CA GLU A 255 -40.64 32.64 -79.92
C GLU A 255 -41.21 31.81 -81.08
N ARG A 256 -41.22 30.47 -80.94
CA ARG A 256 -41.85 29.57 -81.94
C ARG A 256 -43.34 29.85 -82.12
N LYS A 257 -44.05 30.18 -81.05
CA LYS A 257 -45.48 30.55 -81.12
C LYS A 257 -45.67 31.85 -81.89
N LYS A 258 -44.86 32.88 -81.60
CA LYS A 258 -44.87 34.16 -82.34
C LYS A 258 -44.51 33.96 -83.81
N GLU A 259 -43.51 33.14 -84.11
CA GLU A 259 -43.15 32.80 -85.49
C GLU A 259 -44.29 32.07 -86.21
N GLN A 260 -44.95 31.10 -85.54
CA GLN A 260 -46.10 30.40 -86.09
C GLN A 260 -47.28 31.37 -86.34
N GLU A 261 -47.54 32.31 -85.42
CA GLU A 261 -48.56 33.35 -85.59
C GLU A 261 -48.22 34.27 -86.76
N ARG A 262 -46.96 34.70 -86.90
CA ARG A 262 -46.50 35.47 -88.06
C ARG A 262 -46.69 34.71 -89.37
N ARG A 263 -46.27 33.44 -89.45
CA ARG A 263 -46.47 32.60 -90.64
C ARG A 263 -47.95 32.39 -90.96
N ARG A 264 -48.82 32.26 -89.95
CA ARG A 264 -50.27 32.20 -90.13
C ARG A 264 -50.83 33.52 -90.66
N ALA A 265 -50.38 34.66 -90.14
CA ALA A 265 -50.78 35.99 -90.58
C ALA A 265 -50.33 36.27 -92.02
N GLU A 266 -49.09 35.94 -92.38
CA GLU A 266 -48.57 36.02 -93.74
C GLU A 266 -49.36 35.12 -94.70
N ALA A 267 -49.68 33.89 -94.28
CA ALA A 267 -50.50 32.98 -95.08
C ALA A 267 -51.94 33.50 -95.25
N SER A 268 -52.53 34.12 -94.23
CA SER A 268 -53.86 34.75 -94.37
C SER A 268 -53.82 35.96 -95.28
N LEU A 269 -52.80 36.82 -95.18
CA LEU A 269 -52.63 37.97 -96.06
C LEU A 269 -52.43 37.53 -97.51
N LYS A 270 -51.62 36.50 -97.76
CA LYS A 270 -51.44 35.94 -99.11
C LYS A 270 -52.73 35.37 -99.67
N LYS A 271 -53.52 34.65 -98.86
CA LYS A 271 -54.84 34.15 -99.27
C LYS A 271 -55.81 35.29 -99.57
N GLU A 272 -55.76 36.37 -98.80
CA GLU A 272 -56.59 37.56 -99.02
C GLU A 272 -56.19 38.30 -100.30
N GLN A 273 -54.88 38.49 -100.53
CA GLN A 273 -54.36 39.03 -101.79
C GLN A 273 -54.77 38.19 -102.99
N GLU A 274 -54.65 36.86 -102.91
CA GLU A 274 -55.08 35.97 -104.00
C GLU A 274 -56.60 36.03 -104.23
N ARG A 275 -57.41 36.23 -103.17
CA ARG A 275 -58.84 36.47 -103.31
C ARG A 275 -59.12 37.79 -104.02
N GLN A 276 -58.44 38.87 -103.62
CA GLN A 276 -58.58 40.19 -104.23
C GLN A 276 -58.12 40.19 -105.70
N GLU A 277 -57.03 39.49 -106.03
CA GLU A 277 -56.57 39.33 -107.41
C GLU A 277 -57.58 38.58 -108.26
N LYS A 278 -58.16 37.48 -107.75
CA LYS A 278 -59.22 36.73 -108.44
C LYS A 278 -60.50 37.53 -108.60
N GLU A 279 -60.85 38.34 -107.61
CA GLU A 279 -62.01 39.24 -107.68
C GLU A 279 -61.77 40.35 -108.71
N ALA A 280 -60.60 41.00 -108.68
CA ALA A 280 -60.19 41.98 -109.68
C ALA A 280 -60.12 41.38 -111.10
N GLU A 281 -59.66 40.13 -111.25
CA GLU A 281 -59.68 39.41 -112.52
C GLU A 281 -61.10 39.13 -113.01
N ARG A 282 -62.00 38.71 -112.11
CA ARG A 282 -63.43 38.53 -112.44
C ARG A 282 -64.09 39.84 -112.85
N ASP A 283 -63.75 40.95 -112.20
CA ASP A 283 -64.26 42.27 -112.54
C ASP A 283 -63.71 42.78 -113.86
N ARG A 284 -62.41 42.59 -114.14
CA ARG A 284 -61.82 42.86 -115.47
C ARG A 284 -62.53 42.05 -116.56
N ASN A 285 -62.71 40.76 -116.37
CA ASN A 285 -63.42 39.90 -117.31
C ASN A 285 -64.90 40.33 -117.48
N ARG A 286 -65.54 40.86 -116.43
CA ARG A 286 -66.89 41.42 -116.51
C ARG A 286 -66.91 42.69 -117.37
N GLN A 287 -65.98 43.61 -117.12
CA GLN A 287 -65.82 44.86 -117.88
C GLN A 287 -65.49 44.59 -119.35
N GLU A 288 -64.61 43.62 -119.66
CA GLU A 288 -64.31 43.24 -121.04
C GLU A 288 -65.52 42.66 -121.76
N LYS A 289 -66.31 41.80 -121.10
CA LYS A 289 -67.56 41.28 -121.66
C LYS A 289 -68.60 42.37 -121.86
N GLU A 290 -68.68 43.35 -120.96
CA GLU A 290 -69.55 44.52 -121.09
C GLU A 290 -69.11 45.40 -122.26
N ALA A 291 -67.81 45.71 -122.36
CA ALA A 291 -67.24 46.44 -123.49
C ALA A 291 -67.41 45.70 -124.83
N GLU A 292 -67.30 44.38 -124.87
CA GLU A 292 -67.58 43.57 -126.07
C GLU A 292 -69.07 43.62 -126.45
N ARG A 293 -69.96 43.58 -125.46
CA ARG A 293 -71.41 43.76 -125.69
C ARG A 293 -71.70 45.16 -126.22
N ASP A 294 -71.08 46.19 -125.67
CA ASP A 294 -71.23 47.58 -126.12
C ASP A 294 -70.68 47.77 -127.54
N ARG A 295 -69.52 47.18 -127.86
CA ARG A 295 -68.99 47.16 -129.24
C ARG A 295 -69.94 46.47 -130.21
N LYS A 296 -70.48 45.30 -129.85
CA LYS A 296 -71.49 44.61 -130.65
C LYS A 296 -72.79 45.40 -130.78
N HIS A 297 -73.17 46.17 -129.78
CA HIS A 297 -74.31 47.08 -129.85
C HIS A 297 -74.04 48.22 -130.84
N GLN A 298 -72.86 48.86 -130.75
CA GLN A 298 -72.43 49.91 -131.67
C GLN A 298 -72.32 49.42 -133.12
N GLU A 299 -71.78 48.22 -133.35
CA GLU A 299 -71.74 47.61 -134.69
C GLU A 299 -73.15 47.36 -135.24
N LYS A 300 -74.09 46.87 -134.42
CA LYS A 300 -75.49 46.68 -134.81
C LYS A 300 -76.25 48.00 -135.05
N GLU A 301 -75.90 49.07 -134.33
CA GLU A 301 -76.44 50.41 -134.60
C GLU A 301 -75.85 51.02 -135.89
N ALA A 302 -74.60 50.73 -136.22
CA ALA A 302 -73.96 51.20 -137.46
C ALA A 302 -74.45 50.46 -138.72
N GLU A 303 -75.04 49.27 -138.57
CA GLU A 303 -75.62 48.45 -139.65
C GLU A 303 -77.10 48.78 -139.95
N ARG A 304 -77.68 49.76 -139.24
CA ARG A 304 -79.05 50.28 -139.43
C ARG A 304 -79.06 51.64 -140.13
#